data_AF-A0A1C6VCH3-F1
#
_entry.id   AF-A0A1C6VCH3-F1
#
_cell.length_a   1.000
_cell.length_b   1.000
_cell.length_c   1.000
_cell.angle_alpha   90.00
_cell.angle_beta   90.00
_cell.angle_gamma   90.00
#
_symmetry.space_group_name_H-M   'P 1'
#
loop_
_entity.id
_entity.type
_entity.pdbx_description
1 polymer ?
#
loop_
_entity_poly.entity_id
_entity_poly.type
_entity_poly.pdbx_seq_one_letter_code
_entity_poly.pdbx_strand_id
1 'polypeptide(L)'
;MAYAAPIFFLHVRDVIELILLVFALIVQGVALVHAITQRSDAFPAIGTLPKGGWIAILAVCLVLTLLGFGPISLFGLVGIAAGLIYLLDVRVGLRDLSDGGRGSW
;
A
#
# COMPACT_ATOMS: atom_id res chain seq x y z
N MET A 1 -10.27 41.71 -1.10
CA MET A 1 -10.58 40.47 -0.33
C MET A 1 -10.94 39.26 -1.20
N ALA A 2 -11.16 39.41 -2.52
CA ALA A 2 -11.52 38.31 -3.42
C ALA A 2 -10.38 37.31 -3.76
N TYR A 3 -9.12 37.69 -3.51
CA TYR A 3 -7.95 36.84 -3.82
C TYR A 3 -7.58 35.86 -2.70
N ALA A 4 -8.07 36.04 -1.48
CA ALA A 4 -7.67 35.21 -0.33
C ALA A 4 -8.35 33.83 -0.33
N ALA A 5 -9.62 33.76 -0.75
CA ALA A 5 -10.38 32.51 -0.82
C ALA A 5 -9.76 31.45 -1.76
N PRO A 6 -9.35 31.78 -3.01
CA PRO A 6 -8.72 30.78 -3.88
C PRO A 6 -7.36 30.33 -3.35
N ILE A 7 -6.56 31.22 -2.73
CA ILE A 7 -5.23 30.86 -2.22
C ILE A 7 -5.34 29.94 -1.00
N PHE A 8 -6.28 30.19 -0.09
CA PHE A 8 -6.52 29.34 1.08
C PHE A 8 -6.92 27.90 0.70
N PHE A 9 -7.83 27.76 -0.26
CA PHE A 9 -8.27 26.44 -0.76
C PHE A 9 -7.10 25.63 -1.32
N LEU A 10 -6.20 26.25 -2.10
CA LEU A 10 -5.04 25.57 -2.67
C LEU A 10 -4.11 25.05 -1.57
N HIS A 11 -3.81 25.86 -0.55
CA HIS A 11 -2.96 25.43 0.58
C HIS A 11 -3.57 24.24 1.35
N VAL A 12 -4.87 24.27 1.62
CA VAL A 12 -5.54 23.17 2.33
C VAL A 12 -5.49 21.90 1.48
N ARG A 13 -5.79 21.99 0.18
CA ARG A 13 -5.70 20.86 -0.75
C ARG A 13 -4.28 20.29 -0.79
N ASP A 14 -3.27 21.14 -0.94
CA ASP A 14 -1.88 20.71 -1.09
C ASP A 14 -1.36 20.03 0.20
N VAL A 15 -1.79 20.49 1.38
CA VAL A 15 -1.49 19.82 2.66
C VAL A 15 -2.17 18.45 2.75
N ILE A 16 -3.44 18.35 2.35
CA ILE A 16 -4.17 17.07 2.34
C ILE A 16 -3.50 16.09 1.37
N GLU A 17 -3.16 16.54 0.16
CA GLU A 17 -2.46 15.73 -0.83
C GLU A 17 -1.09 15.28 -0.32
N LEU A 18 -0.33 16.15 0.35
CA LEU A 18 0.95 15.80 0.94
C LEU A 18 0.81 14.70 2.00
N ILE A 19 -0.16 14.84 2.91
CA ILE A 19 -0.42 13.84 3.96
C ILE A 19 -0.80 12.50 3.33
N LEU A 20 -1.72 12.50 2.36
CA LEU A 20 -2.15 11.29 1.68
C LEU A 20 -1.01 10.65 0.88
N LEU A 21 -0.13 11.45 0.26
CA LEU A 21 1.02 10.96 -0.50
C LEU A 21 1.98 10.23 0.43
N VAL A 22 2.36 10.87 1.54
CA VAL A 22 3.25 10.27 2.54
C VAL A 22 2.65 8.98 3.10
N PHE A 23 1.36 9.00 3.46
CA PHE A 23 0.66 7.81 3.92
C PHE A 23 0.68 6.68 2.89
N ALA A 24 0.35 6.99 1.62
CA ALA A 24 0.35 6.01 0.54
C ALA A 24 1.73 5.38 0.32
N LEU A 25 2.79 6.19 0.33
CA LEU A 25 4.17 5.73 0.16
C LEU A 25 4.61 4.84 1.32
N ILE A 26 4.24 5.17 2.56
CA ILE A 26 4.54 4.33 3.73
C ILE A 26 3.86 2.97 3.61
N VAL A 27 2.55 2.95 3.34
CA VAL A 27 1.77 1.71 3.24
C VAL A 27 2.33 0.80 2.13
N GLN A 28 2.53 1.36 0.93
CA GLN A 28 3.05 0.61 -0.20
C GLN A 28 4.49 0.16 0.02
N GLY A 29 5.34 1.03 0.58
CA GLY A 29 6.74 0.72 0.87
C GLY A 29 6.89 -0.40 1.90
N VAL A 30 6.14 -0.32 3.00
CA VAL A 30 6.15 -1.37 4.04
C VAL A 30 5.62 -2.68 3.49
N ALA A 31 4.53 -2.65 2.71
CA ALA A 31 3.99 -3.83 2.05
C ALA A 31 5.01 -4.47 1.10
N LEU A 32 5.69 -3.67 0.27
CA LEU A 32 6.67 -4.16 -0.69
C LEU A 32 7.90 -4.75 -0.01
N VAL A 33 8.45 -4.07 0.99
CA VAL A 33 9.59 -4.58 1.78
C VAL A 33 9.22 -5.91 2.43
N HIS A 34 8.04 -6.00 3.03
CA HIS A 34 7.55 -7.25 3.60
C HIS A 34 7.38 -8.34 2.53
N ALA A 35 6.79 -8.04 1.38
CA ALA A 35 6.62 -9.00 0.30
C ALA A 35 7.95 -9.57 -0.20
N ILE A 36 9.00 -8.74 -0.26
CA ILE A 36 10.34 -9.15 -0.70
C ILE A 36 11.00 -10.06 0.35
N THR A 37 10.87 -9.76 1.64
CA THR A 37 11.52 -10.51 2.73
C THR A 37 10.86 -11.85 3.03
N GLN A 38 9.59 -12.05 2.69
CA GLN A 38 8.87 -13.29 2.96
C GLN A 38 9.29 -14.46 2.05
N ARG A 39 9.23 -15.69 2.58
CA ARG A 39 9.59 -16.91 1.84
C ARG A 39 8.59 -17.16 0.70
N SER A 40 9.09 -17.47 -0.50
CA SER A 40 8.28 -17.71 -1.71
C SER A 40 7.27 -18.83 -1.53
N ASP A 41 7.66 -19.86 -0.80
CA ASP A 41 6.96 -21.14 -0.68
C ASP A 41 5.72 -21.02 0.21
N ALA A 42 5.63 -19.95 1.00
CA ALA A 42 4.51 -19.67 1.90
C ALA A 42 3.29 -19.08 1.16
N PHE A 43 3.49 -18.41 0.02
CA PHE A 43 2.41 -17.76 -0.73
C PHE A 43 1.43 -18.77 -1.35
N PRO A 44 1.88 -19.86 -2.02
CA PRO A 44 0.96 -20.90 -2.50
C PRO A 44 0.23 -21.62 -1.36
N ALA A 45 0.85 -21.74 -0.18
CA ALA A 45 0.29 -22.46 0.95
C ALA A 45 -0.92 -21.76 1.59
N ILE A 46 -1.03 -20.44 1.50
CA ILE A 46 -2.21 -19.67 1.94
C ILE A 46 -3.24 -19.46 0.81
N GLY A 47 -3.01 -20.02 -0.39
CA GLY A 47 -3.96 -19.94 -1.51
C GLY A 47 -4.09 -18.55 -2.15
N THR A 48 -3.09 -17.66 -1.99
CA THR A 48 -3.08 -16.32 -2.59
C THR A 48 -2.28 -16.28 -3.90
N LEU A 49 -2.25 -15.10 -4.54
CA LEU A 49 -1.38 -14.80 -5.69
C LEU A 49 0.09 -15.16 -5.38
N PRO A 50 0.86 -15.63 -6.38
CA PRO A 50 2.27 -15.96 -6.18
C PRO A 50 3.07 -14.73 -5.75
N LYS A 51 4.18 -14.93 -5.02
CA LYS A 51 5.06 -13.85 -4.53
C LYS A 51 5.41 -12.82 -5.61
N GLY A 52 5.72 -13.29 -6.81
CA GLY A 52 6.05 -12.41 -7.94
C GLY A 52 4.90 -11.48 -8.34
N GLY A 53 3.65 -11.96 -8.28
CA GLY A 53 2.46 -11.14 -8.59
C GLY A 53 2.27 -10.02 -7.58
N TRP A 54 2.39 -10.33 -6.28
CA TRP A 54 2.31 -9.31 -5.22
C TRP A 54 3.42 -8.26 -5.32
N ILE A 55 4.66 -8.68 -5.52
CA ILE A 55 5.79 -7.75 -5.69
C ILE A 55 5.58 -6.87 -6.92
N ALA A 56 5.15 -7.44 -8.06
CA ALA A 56 4.90 -6.68 -9.27
C ALA A 56 3.81 -5.61 -9.07
N ILE A 57 2.68 -5.97 -8.45
CA ILE A 57 1.59 -5.03 -8.19
C ILE A 57 2.05 -3.90 -7.25
N LEU A 58 2.67 -4.25 -6.12
CA LEU A 58 3.12 -3.26 -5.13
C LEU A 58 4.22 -2.35 -5.69
N ALA A 59 5.17 -2.90 -6.46
CA ALA A 59 6.24 -2.12 -7.07
C ALA A 59 5.70 -1.17 -8.14
N VAL A 60 4.80 -1.63 -9.02
CA VAL A 60 4.17 -0.78 -10.04
C VAL A 60 3.35 0.33 -9.39
N CYS A 61 2.54 0.01 -8.38
CA CYS A 61 1.76 1.02 -7.67
C CYS A 61 2.65 2.07 -6.98
N LEU A 62 3.75 1.63 -6.35
CA LEU A 62 4.68 2.52 -5.66
C LEU A 62 5.39 3.45 -6.64
N VAL A 63 5.84 2.92 -7.78
CA VAL A 63 6.45 3.72 -8.85
C VAL A 63 5.45 4.72 -9.42
N LEU A 64 4.22 4.31 -9.71
CA LEU A 64 3.18 5.22 -10.20
C LEU A 64 2.86 6.32 -9.19
N THR A 65 2.81 5.99 -7.89
CA THR A 65 2.62 6.97 -6.82
C THR A 65 3.79 7.98 -6.77
N LEU A 66 5.03 7.52 -6.97
CA LEU A 66 6.23 8.38 -7.02
C LEU A 66 6.31 9.25 -8.28
N LEU A 67 5.80 8.79 -9.41
CA LEU A 67 5.81 9.53 -10.68
C LEU A 67 4.82 10.71 -10.72
N GLY A 68 4.16 11.01 -9.60
CA GLY A 68 3.32 12.22 -9.48
C GLY A 68 1.88 12.03 -9.94
N PHE A 69 1.43 10.78 -10.17
CA PHE A 69 0.01 10.47 -10.15
C PHE A 69 -0.42 10.56 -8.68
N GLY A 70 -0.78 11.77 -8.22
CA GLY A 70 -1.03 12.08 -6.82
C GLY A 70 -1.93 11.07 -6.09
N PRO A 71 -1.98 11.06 -4.76
CA PRO A 71 -2.63 10.00 -3.98
C PRO A 71 -4.13 9.84 -4.27
N ILE A 72 -4.79 10.89 -4.76
CA ILE A 72 -6.21 10.89 -5.16
C ILE A 72 -6.40 10.38 -6.60
N SER A 73 -5.32 10.22 -7.37
CA SER A 73 -5.37 9.59 -8.67
C SER A 73 -5.83 8.14 -8.55
N LEU A 74 -6.43 7.61 -9.62
CA LEU A 74 -6.85 6.22 -9.68
C LEU A 74 -5.72 5.26 -9.28
N PHE A 75 -4.49 5.55 -9.72
CA PHE A 75 -3.32 4.72 -9.42
C PHE A 75 -2.87 4.81 -7.97
N GLY A 76 -2.92 6.00 -7.36
CA GLY A 76 -2.62 6.19 -5.94
C GLY A 76 -3.63 5.45 -5.05
N LEU A 77 -4.92 5.56 -5.37
CA LEU A 77 -5.99 4.86 -4.65
C LEU A 77 -5.86 3.34 -4.77
N VAL A 78 -5.60 2.84 -5.99
CA VAL A 78 -5.36 1.40 -6.22
C VAL A 78 -4.11 0.93 -5.47
N GLY A 79 -3.05 1.74 -5.44
CA GLY A 79 -1.83 1.43 -4.69
C GLY A 79 -2.04 1.35 -3.20
N ILE A 80 -2.78 2.29 -2.61
CA ILE A 80 -3.18 2.24 -1.20
C ILE A 80 -4.00 0.98 -0.93
N ALA A 81 -5.01 0.71 -1.76
CA ALA A 81 -5.87 -0.47 -1.61
C ALA A 81 -5.05 -1.76 -1.67
N ALA A 82 -4.17 -1.91 -2.68
CA ALA A 82 -3.31 -3.08 -2.82
C ALA A 82 -2.35 -3.26 -1.62
N GLY A 83 -1.75 -2.15 -1.14
CA GLY A 83 -0.89 -2.18 0.04
C GLY A 83 -1.65 -2.56 1.31
N LEU A 84 -2.87 -2.03 1.51
CA LEU A 84 -3.72 -2.38 2.65
C LEU A 84 -4.18 -3.84 2.58
N ILE A 85 -4.63 -4.32 1.43
CA ILE A 85 -5.00 -5.73 1.23
C ILE A 85 -3.80 -6.62 1.57
N TYR A 86 -2.61 -6.30 1.06
CA TYR A 86 -1.42 -7.08 1.37
C TYR A 86 -1.11 -7.10 2.88
N LEU A 87 -1.14 -5.95 3.55
CA LEU A 87 -0.79 -5.85 4.97
C LEU A 87 -1.83 -6.46 5.91
N LEU A 88 -3.10 -6.43 5.54
CA LEU A 88 -4.20 -6.87 6.40
C LEU A 88 -4.62 -8.32 6.11
N ASP A 89 -4.53 -8.77 4.87
CA ASP A 89 -4.94 -10.12 4.47
C ASP A 89 -3.70 -11.02 4.33
N VAL A 90 -2.84 -10.75 3.36
CA VAL A 90 -1.72 -11.65 3.01
C VAL A 90 -0.69 -11.77 4.13
N ARG A 91 -0.31 -10.65 4.75
CA ARG A 91 0.64 -10.65 5.87
C ARG A 91 0.10 -11.42 7.07
N VAL A 92 -1.20 -11.28 7.37
CA VAL A 92 -1.82 -12.00 8.48
C VAL A 92 -1.86 -13.49 8.16
N GLY A 93 -2.29 -13.89 6.96
CA GLY A 93 -2.26 -15.29 6.54
C GLY A 93 -0.86 -15.91 6.55
N LEU A 94 0.17 -15.17 6.10
CA LEU A 94 1.57 -15.62 6.16
C LEU A 94 2.07 -15.81 7.60
N ARG A 95 1.64 -14.93 8.52
CA ARG A 95 1.95 -15.05 9.94
C ARG A 95 1.28 -16.27 10.55
N ASP A 96 -0.02 -16.45 10.29
CA ASP A 96 -0.80 -17.57 10.82
C ASP A 96 -0.24 -18.93 10.35
N LEU A 97 0.23 -19.00 9.10
CA LEU A 97 0.93 -20.18 8.57
C LEU A 97 2.28 -20.43 9.27
N SER A 98 3.03 -19.36 9.55
CA SER A 98 4.35 -19.45 10.22
C SER A 98 4.23 -19.83 11.69
N ASP A 99 3.12 -19.44 12.34
CA ASP A 99 2.85 -19.69 13.76
C ASP A 99 2.30 -21.10 14.05
N GLY A 100 2.00 -21.89 13.01
CA GLY A 100 2.01 -23.36 13.07
C GLY A 100 1.22 -24.01 14.21
N GLY A 101 -0.01 -23.57 14.48
CA GLY A 101 -0.94 -24.32 15.35
C GLY A 101 -1.00 -23.93 16.83
N ARG A 102 -0.51 -22.75 17.24
CA ARG A 102 -0.88 -22.18 18.55
C ARG A 102 -2.06 -21.22 18.37
N GLY A 103 -3.27 -21.79 18.41
CA GLY A 103 -4.51 -21.04 18.32
C GLY A 103 -4.73 -20.05 19.46
N SER A 104 -5.60 -19.08 19.19
CA SER A 104 -6.40 -18.45 20.24
C SER A 104 -7.78 -18.01 19.73
N TRP A 105 -8.50 -18.88 19.03
CA TRP A 105 -9.98 -18.88 18.99
C TRP A 105 -10.45 -20.32 18.75
#